data_AF-G7YEQ0-F1
#
_entry.id   AF-G7YEQ0-F1
#
_cell.length_a   1.000
_cell.length_b   1.000
_cell.length_c   1.000
_cell.angle_alpha   90.00
_cell.angle_beta   90.00
_cell.angle_gamma   90.00
#
_symmetry.space_group_name_H-M   'P 1'
#
loop_
_entity.id
_entity.type
_entity.pdbx_description
1 polymer ?
#
loop_
_entity_poly.entity_id
_entity_poly.type
_entity_poly.pdbx_seq_one_letter_code
_entity_poly.pdbx_strand_id
1 'polypeptide(L)'
;MANTVRLLWVRRNPSNRCDFRLLNLNRESSSPTNWTLVLPPWIPMSHWMTAASQLPNVTLSSDPLPWSSFFDLDSLSQVIPVMELEEFITTVLNAVGKRVDLAVQLFRNSVESFSGRLDSVKFCSEEVRSRYQVRGLCSQLARNLPEFVSSFLQSPDSLYYPPITLYPHMNEGHVNGDLSASRYDCITGALEPLSLAPFLEDLLGSIDINRSIKSIYLGSAEMVIHGQLSEWSAQYWTIRRSMVFASELRDVADEFRRTYLNSTDIPDHTFPPFSVPGRGPGSAWLHRKWPFAPAVGGPYLAVHWRCGDYVQSSGDRWINTPSPVQLASQIQFTLDYLASEHSTVINVVFLSTDANKIDVDDLGTHLARVKLVRFEPTPERWVTLGPGGIAIVDQWICSHARFFLGTNPSTFTFRIAEERTIMGFSFFSTFNTICPEGGVRLYDGSKMTAAVPASNGCEPLTAWPVVYEPAYTIYPEDKTHRPEL
;
A
#
# COMPACT_ATOMS: atom_id res chain seq x y z
N MET A 1 1.38 2.78 -0.71
CA MET A 1 0.88 3.04 0.66
C MET A 1 1.95 2.64 1.64
N ALA A 2 2.22 3.49 2.63
CA ALA A 2 3.50 3.60 3.30
C ALA A 2 3.86 2.43 4.25
N ASN A 3 5.09 1.94 4.11
CA ASN A 3 6.15 1.71 5.12
C ASN A 3 5.82 1.34 6.58
N THR A 4 4.70 0.70 6.89
CA THR A 4 4.56 0.00 8.17
C THR A 4 3.63 -1.20 8.03
N VAL A 5 3.98 -2.15 7.16
CA VAL A 5 3.32 -3.45 7.19
C VAL A 5 3.84 -4.18 8.42
N ARG A 6 2.93 -4.52 9.34
CA ARG A 6 3.18 -5.44 10.46
C ARG A 6 2.33 -6.66 10.17
N LEU A 7 2.96 -7.81 10.00
CA LEU A 7 2.23 -9.04 9.66
C LEU A 7 1.97 -9.81 10.95
N LEU A 8 0.71 -10.01 11.28
CA LEU A 8 0.29 -10.87 12.37
C LEU A 8 -0.50 -12.03 11.75
N TRP A 9 -0.10 -13.27 12.02
CA TRP A 9 -0.79 -14.46 11.55
C TRP A 9 -1.36 -15.24 12.73
N VAL A 10 -2.56 -15.82 12.57
CA VAL A 10 -3.23 -16.62 13.61
C VAL A 10 -3.75 -17.95 13.07
N ARG A 11 -3.49 -19.07 13.77
CA ARG A 11 -3.98 -20.40 13.40
C ARG A 11 -5.39 -20.66 13.94
N ARG A 12 -6.36 -20.94 13.07
CA ARG A 12 -7.74 -21.34 13.46
C ARG A 12 -7.90 -22.86 13.51
N ASN A 13 -8.64 -23.36 14.52
CA ASN A 13 -9.05 -24.77 14.59
C ASN A 13 -10.11 -25.08 13.52
N PRO A 14 -10.14 -26.32 12.97
CA PRO A 14 -11.04 -26.68 11.88
C PRO A 14 -12.46 -26.93 12.39
N SER A 15 -13.29 -25.88 12.38
CA SER A 15 -14.75 -26.05 12.42
C SER A 15 -15.41 -24.94 11.61
N ASN A 16 -15.90 -25.34 10.44
CA ASN A 16 -16.75 -24.64 9.47
C ASN A 16 -16.08 -23.70 8.45
N ARG A 17 -16.10 -24.21 7.21
CA ARG A 17 -16.07 -23.59 5.86
C ARG A 17 -14.72 -23.46 5.14
N CYS A 18 -14.81 -23.95 3.89
CA CYS A 18 -13.99 -23.77 2.69
C CYS A 18 -12.47 -23.91 2.84
N ASP A 19 -11.97 -24.97 2.22
CA ASP A 19 -10.56 -25.31 2.08
C ASP A 19 -9.85 -24.24 1.22
N PHE A 20 -9.04 -23.39 1.86
CA PHE A 20 -8.23 -22.37 1.19
C PHE A 20 -6.78 -22.84 1.17
N ARG A 21 -6.26 -23.12 -0.03
CA ARG A 21 -4.83 -23.35 -0.24
C ARG A 21 -4.09 -22.04 -0.05
N LEU A 22 -3.35 -21.92 1.06
CA LEU A 22 -2.22 -20.99 1.11
C LEU A 22 -1.38 -21.21 -0.15
N LEU A 23 -1.00 -20.10 -0.78
CA LEU A 23 -0.16 -20.02 -1.99
C LEU A 23 0.81 -21.19 -2.05
N ASN A 24 0.59 -22.09 -3.02
CA ASN A 24 1.33 -23.33 -3.23
C ASN A 24 2.84 -23.05 -3.34
N LEU A 25 3.56 -23.13 -2.22
CA LEU A 25 4.98 -23.42 -2.21
C LEU A 25 5.10 -24.91 -2.49
N ASN A 26 5.72 -25.26 -3.63
CA ASN A 26 5.85 -26.62 -4.15
C ASN A 26 6.70 -27.52 -3.25
N ARG A 27 6.18 -27.89 -2.07
CA ARG A 27 6.64 -29.00 -1.28
C ARG A 27 5.41 -29.66 -0.69
N GLU A 28 5.24 -30.95 -0.98
CA GLU A 28 4.22 -31.79 -0.36
C GLU A 28 4.46 -31.84 1.16
N SER A 29 3.95 -30.84 1.89
CA SER A 29 3.91 -30.84 3.35
C SER A 29 2.47 -31.11 3.80
N SER A 30 2.38 -31.93 4.83
CA SER A 30 1.17 -32.54 5.36
C SER A 30 0.27 -31.50 6.04
N SER A 31 -0.95 -31.39 5.51
CA SER A 31 -2.09 -30.55 5.94
C SER A 31 -1.90 -29.02 5.78
N PRO A 32 -2.82 -28.33 5.07
CA PRO A 32 -2.75 -26.88 4.91
C PRO A 32 -2.85 -26.22 6.29
N THR A 33 -1.84 -25.44 6.66
CA THR A 33 -1.85 -24.71 7.92
C THR A 33 -2.86 -23.56 7.80
N ASN A 34 -3.96 -23.63 8.55
CA ASN A 34 -5.08 -22.68 8.47
C ASN A 34 -4.73 -21.36 9.18
N TRP A 35 -3.89 -20.52 8.54
CA TRP A 35 -3.51 -19.21 9.05
C TRP A 35 -4.40 -18.09 8.51
N THR A 36 -4.80 -17.18 9.38
CA THR A 36 -5.52 -15.93 9.06
C THR A 36 -4.57 -14.76 9.24
N LEU A 37 -4.52 -13.86 8.25
CA LEU A 37 -3.78 -12.61 8.33
C LEU A 37 -4.57 -11.58 9.14
N VAL A 38 -4.03 -11.13 10.25
CA VAL A 38 -4.57 -10.03 11.04
C VAL A 38 -4.04 -8.72 10.47
N LEU A 39 -4.96 -7.88 10.00
CA LEU A 39 -4.68 -6.64 9.33
C LEU A 39 -4.21 -5.58 10.35
N PRO A 40 -3.02 -4.98 10.17
CA PRO A 40 -2.56 -3.92 11.06
C PRO A 40 -3.40 -2.65 10.82
N PRO A 41 -3.91 -1.98 11.86
CA PRO A 41 -4.71 -0.78 11.66
C PRO A 41 -3.86 0.33 11.04
N TRP A 42 -4.52 1.19 10.27
CA TRP A 42 -3.92 2.40 9.73
C TRP A 42 -3.77 3.43 10.83
N ILE A 43 -2.58 4.01 10.91
CA ILE A 43 -2.25 5.00 11.92
C ILE A 43 -1.91 6.31 11.21
N PRO A 44 -2.38 7.46 11.72
CA PRO A 44 -2.03 8.74 11.13
C PRO A 44 -0.54 8.96 10.94
N MET A 45 -0.13 9.13 9.69
CA MET A 45 1.26 9.36 9.31
C MET A 45 1.63 10.84 9.43
N SER A 46 2.94 11.16 9.38
CA SER A 46 3.43 12.55 9.45
C SER A 46 2.75 13.50 8.46
N HIS A 47 2.60 13.09 7.21
CA HIS A 47 1.93 13.91 6.19
C HIS A 47 0.42 14.06 6.42
N TRP A 48 -0.23 13.15 7.16
CA TRP A 48 -1.63 13.28 7.58
C TRP A 48 -1.77 14.39 8.62
N MET A 49 -0.83 14.45 9.57
CA MET A 49 -0.77 15.51 10.58
C MET A 49 -0.49 16.88 9.94
N THR A 50 0.42 16.95 8.98
CA THR A 50 0.71 18.18 8.23
C THR A 50 -0.49 18.65 7.40
N ALA A 51 -1.24 17.74 6.78
CA ALA A 51 -2.44 18.10 6.04
C ALA A 51 -3.54 18.62 6.99
N ALA A 52 -3.71 18.00 8.16
CA ALA A 52 -4.68 18.43 9.15
C ALA A 52 -4.40 19.85 9.68
N SER A 53 -3.13 20.18 9.94
CA SER A 53 -2.74 21.48 10.52
C SER A 53 -2.96 22.67 9.58
N GLN A 54 -3.14 22.42 8.28
CA GLN A 54 -3.44 23.44 7.28
C GLN A 54 -4.93 23.79 7.20
N LEU A 55 -5.80 23.03 7.86
CA LEU A 55 -7.24 23.26 7.86
C LEU A 55 -7.72 23.91 9.17
N PRO A 56 -8.49 25.01 9.11
CA PRO A 56 -9.01 25.65 10.31
C PRO A 56 -10.04 24.74 10.98
N ASN A 57 -9.96 24.62 12.32
CA ASN A 57 -10.90 23.88 13.15
C ASN A 57 -10.99 22.36 12.87
N VAL A 58 -9.98 21.78 12.25
CA VAL A 58 -9.88 20.33 12.05
C VAL A 58 -8.86 19.75 13.04
N THR A 59 -9.31 18.82 13.87
CA THR A 59 -8.43 18.01 14.73
C THR A 59 -8.50 16.57 14.25
N LEU A 60 -7.37 16.06 13.73
CA LEU A 60 -7.29 14.68 13.29
C LEU A 60 -7.22 13.77 14.52
N SER A 61 -8.12 12.79 14.61
CA SER A 61 -8.00 11.77 15.64
C SER A 61 -6.72 10.96 15.43
N SER A 62 -6.02 10.66 16.53
CA SER A 62 -4.91 9.70 16.54
C SER A 62 -5.39 8.25 16.63
N ASP A 63 -6.70 8.02 16.54
CA ASP A 63 -7.29 6.69 16.64
C ASP A 63 -6.88 5.79 15.47
N PRO A 64 -6.63 4.50 15.72
CA PRO A 64 -6.34 3.53 14.67
C PRO A 64 -7.58 3.32 13.78
N LEU A 65 -7.38 3.28 12.46
CA LEU A 65 -8.45 3.05 11.49
C LEU A 65 -8.39 1.61 10.93
N PRO A 66 -9.53 0.92 10.83
CA PRO A 66 -9.57 -0.43 10.25
C PRO A 66 -9.27 -0.40 8.74
N TRP A 67 -8.90 -1.54 8.18
CA TRP A 67 -8.71 -1.68 6.73
C TRP A 67 -10.01 -1.52 5.95
N SER A 68 -11.14 -1.91 6.54
CA SER A 68 -12.47 -1.73 5.94
C SER A 68 -12.81 -0.26 5.62
N SER A 69 -12.14 0.71 6.27
CA SER A 69 -12.29 2.14 5.95
C SER A 69 -11.69 2.52 4.59
N PHE A 70 -10.84 1.67 4.01
CA PHE A 70 -10.07 1.96 2.80
C PHE A 70 -10.22 0.89 1.72
N PHE A 71 -10.45 -0.36 2.11
CA PHE A 71 -10.50 -1.51 1.22
C PHE A 71 -11.73 -2.38 1.46
N ASP A 72 -12.20 -3.02 0.40
CA ASP A 72 -13.21 -4.06 0.46
C ASP A 72 -12.58 -5.38 0.97
N LEU A 73 -12.90 -5.75 2.21
CA LEU A 73 -12.37 -6.97 2.83
C LEU A 73 -12.95 -8.24 2.20
N ASP A 74 -14.16 -8.20 1.63
CA ASP A 74 -14.72 -9.35 0.93
C ASP A 74 -13.86 -9.67 -0.30
N SER A 75 -13.38 -8.63 -1.01
CA SER A 75 -12.46 -8.77 -2.12
C SER A 75 -11.11 -9.38 -1.70
N LEU A 76 -10.50 -8.87 -0.64
CA LEU A 76 -9.21 -9.38 -0.13
C LEU A 76 -9.32 -10.83 0.38
N SER A 77 -10.46 -11.16 1.01
CA SER A 77 -10.74 -12.50 1.56
C SER A 77 -10.88 -13.60 0.51
N GLN A 78 -11.06 -13.25 -0.78
CA GLN A 78 -11.07 -14.21 -1.89
C GLN A 78 -9.70 -14.89 -2.09
N VAL A 79 -8.60 -14.29 -1.63
CA VAL A 79 -7.23 -14.84 -1.78
C VAL A 79 -6.71 -15.43 -0.48
N ILE A 80 -6.81 -14.66 0.60
CA ILE A 80 -6.26 -15.04 1.90
C ILE A 80 -7.29 -14.73 2.99
N PRO A 81 -7.48 -15.60 4.00
CA PRO A 81 -8.33 -15.26 5.13
C PRO A 81 -7.75 -14.06 5.87
N VAL A 82 -8.55 -13.00 6.00
CA VAL A 82 -8.17 -11.77 6.70
C VAL A 82 -9.08 -11.51 7.90
N MET A 83 -8.57 -10.75 8.86
CA MET A 83 -9.27 -10.36 10.09
C MET A 83 -8.75 -8.99 10.53
N GLU A 84 -9.62 -8.10 11.02
CA GLU A 84 -9.19 -6.83 11.61
C GLU A 84 -8.51 -7.02 12.97
N LEU A 85 -7.58 -6.13 13.35
CA LEU A 85 -6.89 -6.24 14.65
C LEU A 85 -7.86 -6.23 15.84
N GLU A 86 -8.90 -5.40 15.79
CA GLU A 86 -9.91 -5.32 16.85
C GLU A 86 -10.67 -6.65 17.02
N GLU A 87 -11.03 -7.30 15.89
CA GLU A 87 -11.64 -8.63 15.90
C GLU A 87 -10.67 -9.65 16.50
N PHE A 88 -9.39 -9.61 16.15
CA PHE A 88 -8.39 -10.50 16.73
C PHE A 88 -8.25 -10.34 18.25
N ILE A 89 -8.17 -9.10 18.73
CA ILE A 89 -8.05 -8.81 20.16
C ILE A 89 -9.29 -9.32 20.91
N THR A 90 -10.47 -9.02 20.38
CA THR A 90 -11.74 -9.31 21.06
C THR A 90 -12.13 -10.79 21.03
N THR A 91 -11.84 -11.49 19.93
CA THR A 91 -12.28 -12.89 19.73
C THR A 91 -11.21 -13.92 20.07
N VAL A 92 -9.94 -13.66 19.73
CA VAL A 92 -8.85 -14.63 19.91
C VAL A 92 -8.10 -14.36 21.21
N LEU A 93 -7.65 -13.13 21.43
CA LEU A 93 -6.80 -12.83 22.58
C LEU A 93 -7.55 -12.76 23.91
N ASN A 94 -8.80 -12.30 23.93
CA ASN A 94 -9.62 -12.36 25.16
C ASN A 94 -9.85 -13.80 25.63
N ALA A 95 -9.86 -14.78 24.72
CA ALA A 95 -10.01 -16.19 25.07
C ALA A 95 -8.70 -16.83 25.61
N VAL A 96 -7.53 -16.24 25.32
CA VAL A 96 -6.20 -16.84 25.58
C VAL A 96 -5.30 -15.98 26.50
N GLY A 97 -5.79 -14.81 26.94
CA GLY A 97 -5.08 -13.94 27.89
C GLY A 97 -4.17 -12.91 27.23
N LYS A 98 -4.72 -12.05 26.35
CA LYS A 98 -4.14 -10.77 25.85
C LYS A 98 -2.65 -10.80 25.46
N ARG A 99 -2.13 -11.92 24.97
CA ARG A 99 -0.74 -12.04 24.52
C ARG A 99 -0.63 -12.79 23.20
N VAL A 100 0.23 -12.29 22.33
CA VAL A 100 0.66 -13.01 21.11
C VAL A 100 1.71 -14.05 21.50
N ASP A 101 1.68 -15.26 20.96
CA ASP A 101 2.64 -16.31 21.33
C ASP A 101 4.11 -15.99 20.99
N LEU A 102 4.36 -15.35 19.85
CA LEU A 102 5.70 -15.00 19.38
C LEU A 102 5.69 -13.66 18.63
N ALA A 103 6.59 -12.76 19.02
CA ALA A 103 6.96 -11.58 18.24
C ALA A 103 8.38 -11.72 17.71
N VAL A 104 8.57 -11.52 16.40
CA VAL A 104 9.86 -11.65 15.71
C VAL A 104 10.24 -10.34 15.05
N GLN A 105 11.41 -9.80 15.39
CA GLN A 105 11.97 -8.63 14.72
C GLN A 105 12.72 -9.06 13.47
N LEU A 106 12.38 -8.48 12.33
CA LEU A 106 13.13 -8.68 11.09
C LEU A 106 14.25 -7.65 10.97
N PHE A 107 15.45 -8.13 10.68
CA PHE A 107 16.62 -7.30 10.42
C PHE A 107 17.19 -7.61 9.05
N ARG A 108 17.47 -6.58 8.26
CA ARG A 108 18.45 -6.68 7.17
C ARG A 108 19.82 -6.36 7.77
N ASN A 109 20.74 -7.32 7.78
CA ASN A 109 22.12 -7.08 8.23
C ASN A 109 22.70 -5.84 7.54
N SER A 110 22.95 -4.77 8.30
CA SER A 110 23.59 -3.54 7.79
C SER A 110 25.07 -3.43 8.17
N VAL A 111 25.73 -4.50 8.67
CA VAL A 111 27.08 -4.39 9.27
C VAL A 111 28.07 -5.48 8.83
N GLU A 112 27.68 -6.46 8.01
CA GLU A 112 28.65 -7.40 7.41
C GLU A 112 28.52 -7.37 5.88
N SER A 113 29.44 -6.61 5.27
CA SER A 113 30.08 -6.90 3.98
C SER A 113 29.13 -7.30 2.84
N PHE A 114 28.85 -6.34 1.97
CA PHE A 114 28.31 -6.53 0.62
C PHE A 114 29.33 -7.31 -0.27
N SER A 115 29.48 -8.60 0.00
CA SER A 115 30.27 -9.51 -0.86
C SER A 115 29.67 -10.91 -0.98
N GLY A 116 28.58 -11.22 -0.28
CA GLY A 116 27.94 -12.53 -0.31
C GLY A 116 26.44 -12.45 -0.58
N ARG A 117 25.95 -13.37 -1.41
CA ARG A 117 24.53 -13.69 -1.51
C ARG A 117 24.09 -14.17 -0.12
N LEU A 118 23.12 -13.50 0.51
CA LEU A 118 22.51 -14.02 1.73
C LEU A 118 21.71 -15.26 1.31
N ASP A 119 22.27 -16.45 1.53
CA ASP A 119 21.71 -17.69 0.98
C ASP A 119 20.61 -18.32 1.86
N SER A 120 20.44 -17.84 3.09
CA SER A 120 19.44 -18.39 4.02
C SER A 120 18.93 -17.39 5.06
N VAL A 121 17.77 -17.73 5.63
CA VAL A 121 17.18 -17.05 6.79
C VAL A 121 17.72 -17.69 8.05
N LYS A 122 18.14 -16.88 9.02
CA LYS A 122 18.71 -17.34 10.29
C LYS A 122 18.27 -16.46 11.45
N PHE A 123 18.28 -17.00 12.66
CA PHE A 123 18.19 -16.17 13.85
C PHE A 123 19.33 -15.15 13.90
N CYS A 124 19.11 -14.01 14.56
CA CYS A 124 20.21 -13.08 14.86
C CYS A 124 21.33 -13.75 15.67
N SER A 125 22.49 -13.09 15.76
CA SER A 125 23.56 -13.51 16.65
C SER A 125 23.07 -13.66 18.09
N GLU A 126 23.68 -14.56 18.84
CA GLU A 126 23.33 -14.82 20.24
C GLU A 126 23.38 -13.55 21.10
N GLU A 127 24.33 -12.66 20.81
CA GLU A 127 24.43 -11.35 21.47
C GLU A 127 23.16 -10.51 21.26
N VAL A 128 22.65 -10.41 20.03
CA VAL A 128 21.43 -9.65 19.74
C VAL A 128 20.21 -10.39 20.32
N ARG A 129 20.14 -11.70 20.12
CA ARG A 129 19.01 -12.54 20.53
C ARG A 129 18.83 -12.58 22.05
N SER A 130 19.93 -12.60 22.83
CA SER A 130 19.88 -12.54 24.30
C SER A 130 19.19 -11.29 24.82
N ARG A 131 19.30 -10.15 24.10
CA ARG A 131 18.61 -8.89 24.46
C ARG A 131 17.10 -8.99 24.32
N TYR A 132 16.61 -9.78 23.36
CA TYR A 132 15.17 -10.06 23.18
C TYR A 132 14.63 -11.10 24.17
N GLN A 133 15.47 -12.05 24.60
CA GLN A 133 15.08 -13.10 25.54
C GLN A 133 15.07 -12.64 27.02
N VAL A 134 16.04 -11.82 27.44
CA VAL A 134 16.23 -11.41 28.85
C VAL A 134 15.13 -10.48 29.38
N ARG A 135 14.57 -9.57 28.55
CA ARG A 135 13.49 -8.66 28.98
C ARG A 135 12.08 -9.29 28.95
N GLY A 136 11.92 -10.49 28.41
CA GLY A 136 10.69 -11.29 28.55
C GLY A 136 10.35 -11.63 30.01
N LEU A 137 11.37 -11.79 30.86
CA LEU A 137 11.20 -11.95 32.33
C LEU A 137 11.07 -10.60 33.07
N CYS A 138 11.83 -9.56 32.67
CA CYS A 138 11.81 -8.28 33.38
C CYS A 138 10.52 -7.46 33.20
N SER A 139 9.80 -7.60 32.07
CA SER A 139 8.51 -6.92 31.89
C SER A 139 7.41 -7.41 32.85
N GLN A 140 7.56 -8.61 33.43
CA GLN A 140 6.67 -9.11 34.49
C GLN A 140 7.04 -8.57 35.88
N LEU A 141 8.33 -8.29 36.12
CA LEU A 141 8.85 -7.82 37.41
C LEU A 141 8.86 -6.28 37.54
N ALA A 142 8.92 -5.54 36.43
CA ALA A 142 8.99 -4.08 36.42
C ALA A 142 7.74 -3.38 36.97
N ARG A 143 6.60 -4.07 37.07
CA ARG A 143 5.37 -3.52 37.68
C ARG A 143 5.45 -3.35 39.20
N ASN A 144 6.48 -3.89 39.85
CA ASN A 144 6.66 -3.87 41.31
C ASN A 144 8.01 -3.29 41.77
N LEU A 145 8.79 -2.64 40.91
CA LEU A 145 10.10 -2.08 41.29
C LEU A 145 9.98 -0.61 41.75
N PRO A 146 10.68 -0.20 42.84
CA PRO A 146 10.74 1.19 43.28
C PRO A 146 11.37 2.09 42.22
N GLU A 147 10.92 3.36 42.15
CA GLU A 147 11.36 4.39 41.18
C GLU A 147 12.89 4.53 41.04
N PHE A 148 13.65 4.17 42.08
CA PHE A 148 15.11 4.25 42.08
C PHE A 148 15.80 3.30 41.06
N VAL A 149 15.17 2.20 40.65
CA VAL A 149 15.77 1.26 39.66
C VAL A 149 15.54 1.73 38.21
N SER A 150 14.56 2.62 38.00
CA SER A 150 14.26 3.23 36.69
C SER A 150 15.43 4.05 36.14
N SER A 151 16.21 4.70 37.02
CA SER A 151 17.30 5.60 36.64
C SER A 151 18.53 4.85 36.11
N PHE A 152 18.78 3.62 36.56
CA PHE A 152 19.89 2.79 36.07
C PHE A 152 19.69 2.27 34.65
N LEU A 153 18.46 2.32 34.12
CA LEU A 153 18.13 1.95 32.74
C LEU A 153 18.22 3.13 31.76
N GLN A 154 18.58 4.33 32.23
CA GLN A 154 18.67 5.56 31.44
C GLN A 154 20.13 6.07 31.30
N SER A 155 21.08 5.16 31.06
CA SER A 155 22.42 5.57 30.61
C SER A 155 22.35 6.04 29.14
N PRO A 156 22.88 7.23 28.78
CA PRO A 156 22.81 7.77 27.42
C PRO A 156 23.69 7.04 26.38
N ASP A 157 24.61 6.17 26.81
CA ASP A 157 25.68 5.61 25.97
C ASP A 157 25.42 4.18 25.46
N SER A 158 24.16 3.78 25.34
CA SER A 158 23.83 2.48 24.73
C SER A 158 22.71 2.62 23.72
N LEU A 159 23.02 2.22 22.48
CA LEU A 159 22.05 1.96 21.41
C LEU A 159 21.11 0.78 21.79
N TYR A 160 20.32 0.97 22.84
CA TYR A 160 19.34 0.02 23.38
C TYR A 160 18.09 -0.02 22.50
N TYR A 161 18.01 -0.95 21.56
CA TYR A 161 16.73 -1.31 20.95
C TYR A 161 15.89 -2.08 22.00
N PRO A 162 14.72 -1.57 22.44
CA PRO A 162 13.84 -2.26 23.40
C PRO A 162 13.24 -3.54 22.78
N PRO A 163 12.66 -4.46 23.58
CA PRO A 163 11.79 -5.50 23.02
C PRO A 163 10.71 -4.83 22.17
N ILE A 164 10.44 -5.38 20.98
CA ILE A 164 9.53 -4.79 20.00
C ILE A 164 8.21 -4.44 20.69
N THR A 165 7.83 -3.16 20.65
CA THR A 165 6.48 -2.78 21.04
C THR A 165 5.54 -3.19 19.92
N LEU A 166 4.58 -4.05 20.25
CA LEU A 166 3.53 -4.43 19.32
C LEU A 166 2.59 -3.22 19.20
N TYR A 167 2.50 -2.66 17.99
CA TYR A 167 1.70 -1.47 17.67
C TYR A 167 1.96 -0.24 18.59
N PRO A 168 3.18 0.33 18.63
CA PRO A 168 3.61 1.41 19.54
C PRO A 168 2.86 2.72 19.38
N HIS A 169 2.08 2.86 18.31
CA HIS A 169 1.32 4.07 18.02
C HIS A 169 -0.18 3.89 18.29
N MET A 170 -0.61 2.76 18.86
CA MET A 170 -1.96 2.60 19.41
C MET A 170 -2.03 3.30 20.76
N ASN A 171 -3.03 4.15 20.98
CA ASN A 171 -3.26 4.77 22.29
C ASN A 171 -3.66 3.68 23.33
N GLU A 172 -3.21 3.84 24.58
CA GLU A 172 -3.49 2.92 25.72
C GLU A 172 -4.99 2.69 26.00
N GLY A 173 -5.88 3.52 25.47
CA GLY A 173 -7.33 3.40 25.62
C GLY A 173 -8.01 2.41 24.67
N HIS A 174 -7.40 2.10 23.51
CA HIS A 174 -8.00 1.19 22.50
C HIS A 174 -7.67 -0.27 22.76
N VAL A 175 -6.44 -0.53 23.21
CA VAL A 175 -6.07 -1.83 23.76
C VAL A 175 -6.07 -1.64 25.27
N ASN A 176 -7.02 -2.21 26.00
CA ASN A 176 -7.05 -2.21 27.47
C ASN A 176 -5.73 -2.85 28.03
N GLY A 177 -4.63 -2.09 28.04
CA GLY A 177 -3.22 -2.50 28.26
C GLY A 177 -2.39 -2.70 26.97
N ASP A 178 -1.06 -2.56 27.07
CA ASP A 178 -0.12 -2.83 25.97
C ASP A 178 -0.24 -4.27 25.44
N LEU A 179 -0.47 -4.43 24.13
CA LEU A 179 -0.37 -5.72 23.48
C LEU A 179 1.08 -6.24 23.64
N SER A 180 1.24 -7.43 24.21
CA SER A 180 2.57 -8.00 24.47
C SER A 180 2.67 -9.42 23.91
N ALA A 181 3.90 -9.90 23.75
CA ALA A 181 4.16 -11.27 23.34
C ALA A 181 4.62 -12.15 24.50
N SER A 182 4.34 -13.44 24.43
CA SER A 182 4.84 -14.46 25.34
C SER A 182 6.32 -14.76 25.10
N ARG A 183 6.78 -14.60 23.85
CA ARG A 183 8.18 -14.74 23.44
C ARG A 183 8.56 -13.67 22.44
N TYR A 184 9.81 -13.24 22.52
CA TYR A 184 10.41 -12.31 21.57
C TYR A 184 11.66 -12.96 20.96
N ASP A 185 11.81 -12.83 19.66
CA ASP A 185 12.97 -13.32 18.93
C ASP A 185 13.32 -12.36 17.79
N CYS A 186 14.42 -12.63 17.07
CA CYS A 186 14.77 -11.87 15.89
C CYS A 186 15.44 -12.73 14.82
N ILE A 187 15.19 -12.35 13.57
CA ILE A 187 15.63 -13.06 12.37
C ILE A 187 16.35 -12.08 11.43
N THR A 188 17.38 -12.57 10.75
CA THR A 188 18.11 -11.85 9.71
C THR A 188 18.39 -12.74 8.50
N GLY A 189 18.89 -12.15 7.41
CA GLY A 189 19.36 -12.87 6.23
C GLY A 189 18.48 -12.67 5.00
N ALA A 190 18.20 -13.76 4.28
CA ALA A 190 17.46 -13.77 3.01
C ALA A 190 15.94 -13.57 3.22
N LEU A 191 15.51 -12.35 3.56
CA LEU A 191 14.11 -12.04 3.92
C LEU A 191 13.16 -11.88 2.71
N GLU A 192 13.26 -12.77 1.73
CA GLU A 192 12.26 -12.91 0.65
C GLU A 192 11.17 -13.92 1.10
N PRO A 193 9.89 -13.78 0.70
CA PRO A 193 8.85 -14.76 1.02
C PRO A 193 9.24 -16.22 0.70
N LEU A 194 9.89 -16.40 -0.47
CA LEU A 194 10.78 -17.49 -0.90
C LEU A 194 11.40 -18.33 0.22
N SER A 195 12.19 -17.62 1.02
CA SER A 195 13.10 -18.20 2.00
C SER A 195 12.58 -18.04 3.42
N LEU A 196 11.77 -17.00 3.67
CA LEU A 196 11.20 -16.71 4.97
C LEU A 196 10.08 -17.69 5.34
N ALA A 197 9.19 -18.04 4.41
CA ALA A 197 8.06 -18.91 4.71
C ALA A 197 8.49 -20.30 5.22
N PRO A 198 9.42 -21.03 4.56
CA PRO A 198 9.89 -22.31 5.08
C PRO A 198 10.56 -22.20 6.45
N PHE A 199 11.33 -21.13 6.69
CA PHE A 199 11.94 -20.90 8.00
C PHE A 199 10.88 -20.69 9.09
N LEU A 200 9.83 -19.92 8.79
CA LEU A 200 8.72 -19.73 9.72
C LEU A 200 7.94 -21.03 9.95
N GLU A 201 7.72 -21.85 8.93
CA GLU A 201 7.09 -23.17 9.09
C GLU A 201 7.91 -24.09 10.00
N ASP A 202 9.23 -24.16 9.80
CA ASP A 202 10.13 -24.93 10.66
C ASP A 202 10.13 -24.40 12.10
N LEU A 203 10.10 -23.08 12.28
CA LEU A 203 9.97 -22.44 13.59
C LEU A 203 8.65 -22.80 14.28
N LEU A 204 7.56 -22.86 13.51
CA LEU A 204 6.23 -23.21 14.01
C LEU A 204 6.13 -24.71 14.35
N GLY A 205 6.86 -25.57 13.62
CA GLY A 205 6.89 -27.02 13.81
C GLY A 205 7.85 -27.52 14.89
N SER A 206 8.91 -26.77 15.19
CA SER A 206 9.99 -27.18 16.11
C SER A 206 9.73 -26.94 17.60
N ILE A 207 8.58 -26.38 17.96
CA ILE A 207 8.27 -26.01 19.35
C ILE A 207 7.39 -27.09 19.98
N ASP A 208 7.85 -27.60 21.13
CA ASP A 208 7.23 -28.64 21.98
C ASP A 208 5.70 -28.72 21.90
N ILE A 209 5.18 -29.95 21.92
CA ILE A 209 3.75 -30.31 21.97
C ILE A 209 2.98 -29.54 23.08
N ASN A 210 3.68 -29.06 24.11
CA ASN A 210 3.12 -28.31 25.23
C ASN A 210 3.05 -26.77 25.05
N ARG A 211 3.61 -26.19 23.97
CA ARG A 211 3.60 -24.74 23.69
C ARG A 211 3.49 -24.39 22.20
N SER A 212 2.45 -24.90 21.53
CA SER A 212 2.19 -24.59 20.12
C SER A 212 2.06 -23.08 19.87
N ILE A 213 2.81 -22.52 18.90
CA ILE A 213 2.57 -21.16 18.43
C ILE A 213 1.28 -21.14 17.61
N LYS A 214 0.33 -20.30 18.03
CA LYS A 214 -0.93 -20.04 17.34
C LYS A 214 -1.01 -18.63 16.81
N SER A 215 -0.23 -17.69 17.33
CA SER A 215 -0.14 -16.32 16.81
C SER A 215 1.30 -15.83 16.69
N ILE A 216 1.69 -15.30 15.53
CA ILE A 216 3.03 -14.74 15.28
C ILE A 216 2.93 -13.31 14.78
N TYR A 217 3.66 -12.41 15.41
CA TYR A 217 3.80 -11.01 15.01
C TYR A 217 5.18 -10.78 14.38
N LEU A 218 5.25 -10.20 13.18
CA LEU A 218 6.49 -9.83 12.51
C LEU A 218 6.68 -8.31 12.57
N GLY A 219 7.71 -7.88 13.31
CA GLY A 219 8.16 -6.50 13.38
C GLY A 219 9.08 -6.14 12.22
N SER A 220 9.00 -4.88 11.77
CA SER A 220 9.70 -4.36 10.59
C SER A 220 9.48 -5.17 9.31
N ALA A 221 8.22 -5.44 8.95
CA ALA A 221 7.95 -6.22 7.75
C ALA A 221 8.34 -5.50 6.45
N GLU A 222 8.66 -4.20 6.48
CA GLU A 222 9.32 -3.49 5.37
C GLU A 222 10.70 -4.07 4.99
N MET A 223 11.30 -4.87 5.87
CA MET A 223 12.55 -5.59 5.60
C MET A 223 12.33 -6.78 4.65
N VAL A 224 11.08 -7.24 4.50
CA VAL A 224 10.70 -8.27 3.54
C VAL A 224 10.66 -7.66 2.15
N ILE A 225 11.42 -8.24 1.22
CA ILE A 225 11.37 -7.85 -0.20
C ILE A 225 10.61 -8.87 -1.00
N HIS A 226 9.87 -8.41 -2.00
CA HIS A 226 9.10 -9.27 -2.88
C HIS A 226 9.98 -10.28 -3.66
N GLY A 227 11.17 -9.87 -4.09
CA GLY A 227 12.11 -10.74 -4.81
C GLY A 227 11.47 -11.36 -6.04
N GLN A 228 11.41 -12.69 -6.13
CA GLN A 228 10.75 -13.40 -7.23
C GLN A 228 9.24 -13.18 -7.29
N LEU A 229 8.59 -12.76 -6.19
CA LEU A 229 7.16 -12.49 -6.10
C LEU A 229 6.82 -10.99 -6.29
N SER A 230 7.56 -10.31 -7.16
CA SER A 230 7.37 -8.88 -7.49
C SER A 230 6.43 -8.71 -8.70
N GLU A 231 6.40 -7.53 -9.32
CA GLU A 231 5.47 -7.11 -10.38
C GLU A 231 5.48 -7.99 -11.64
N TRP A 232 6.51 -8.82 -11.83
CA TRP A 232 6.60 -9.82 -12.90
C TRP A 232 5.97 -11.18 -12.55
N SER A 233 5.45 -11.35 -11.34
CA SER A 233 4.84 -12.61 -10.86
C SER A 233 3.31 -12.57 -10.85
N ALA A 234 2.69 -13.74 -11.03
CA ALA A 234 1.23 -13.85 -10.97
C ALA A 234 0.69 -13.56 -9.56
N GLN A 235 1.43 -13.99 -8.53
CA GLN A 235 1.05 -13.87 -7.12
C GLN A 235 0.98 -12.41 -6.67
N TYR A 236 1.91 -11.56 -7.14
CA TYR A 236 1.86 -10.12 -6.90
C TYR A 236 0.54 -9.53 -7.42
N TRP A 237 0.20 -9.84 -8.67
CA TRP A 237 -1.01 -9.34 -9.31
C TRP A 237 -2.30 -9.91 -8.71
N THR A 238 -2.29 -11.16 -8.25
CA THR A 238 -3.41 -11.75 -7.49
C THR A 238 -3.70 -10.91 -6.25
N ILE A 239 -2.69 -10.66 -5.41
CA ILE A 239 -2.87 -9.85 -4.19
C ILE A 239 -3.23 -8.41 -4.56
N ARG A 240 -2.51 -7.78 -5.51
CA ARG A 240 -2.76 -6.38 -5.89
C ARG A 240 -4.15 -6.15 -6.46
N ARG A 241 -4.71 -7.10 -7.23
CA ARG A 241 -6.09 -7.05 -7.74
C ARG A 241 -7.13 -7.26 -6.66
N SER A 242 -6.82 -8.02 -5.62
CA SER A 242 -7.73 -8.25 -4.48
C SER A 242 -7.88 -7.03 -3.55
N MET A 243 -6.93 -6.08 -3.60
CA MET A 243 -6.96 -4.83 -2.85
C MET A 243 -7.88 -3.80 -3.52
N VAL A 244 -9.17 -4.10 -3.59
CA VAL A 244 -10.21 -3.21 -4.14
C VAL A 244 -10.53 -2.13 -3.11
N PHE A 245 -10.59 -0.86 -3.52
CA PHE A 245 -10.96 0.23 -2.60
C PHE A 245 -12.39 0.10 -2.07
N ALA A 246 -12.62 0.55 -0.84
CA ALA A 246 -13.93 0.60 -0.22
C ALA A 246 -14.95 1.33 -1.12
N SER A 247 -16.18 0.83 -1.18
CA SER A 247 -17.26 1.36 -2.03
C SER A 247 -17.51 2.85 -1.78
N GLU A 248 -17.53 3.24 -0.53
CA GLU A 248 -17.84 4.59 -0.07
C GLU A 248 -16.83 5.61 -0.63
N LEU A 249 -15.56 5.23 -0.73
CA LEU A 249 -14.51 6.07 -1.31
C LEU A 249 -14.61 6.16 -2.83
N ARG A 250 -14.97 5.05 -3.49
CA ARG A 250 -15.24 5.03 -4.94
C ARG A 250 -16.44 5.89 -5.28
N ASP A 251 -17.51 5.81 -4.48
CA ASP A 251 -18.72 6.62 -4.66
C ASP A 251 -18.43 8.13 -4.57
N VAL A 252 -17.61 8.56 -3.59
CA VAL A 252 -17.16 9.96 -3.48
C VAL A 252 -16.43 10.40 -4.75
N ALA A 253 -15.49 9.56 -5.21
CA ALA A 253 -14.67 9.86 -6.36
C ALA A 253 -15.48 9.88 -7.66
N ASP A 254 -16.47 8.99 -7.79
CA ASP A 254 -17.36 8.91 -8.95
C ASP A 254 -18.38 10.06 -8.98
N GLU A 255 -18.85 10.52 -7.82
CA GLU A 255 -19.60 11.77 -7.71
C GLU A 255 -18.77 12.96 -8.21
N PHE A 256 -17.51 13.04 -7.81
CA PHE A 256 -16.61 14.09 -8.25
C PHE A 256 -16.34 14.03 -9.77
N ARG A 257 -16.03 12.84 -10.29
CA ARG A 257 -15.84 12.59 -11.73
C ARG A 257 -17.03 13.06 -12.56
N ARG A 258 -18.23 12.69 -12.13
CA ARG A 258 -19.48 13.07 -12.80
C ARG A 258 -19.71 14.58 -12.78
N THR A 259 -19.48 15.20 -11.63
CA THR A 259 -19.84 16.61 -11.39
C THR A 259 -18.84 17.59 -12.00
N TYR A 260 -17.54 17.31 -11.90
CA TYR A 260 -16.50 18.29 -12.23
C TYR A 260 -15.70 17.94 -13.49
N LEU A 261 -15.69 16.66 -13.89
CA LEU A 261 -14.81 16.14 -14.94
C LEU A 261 -15.57 15.57 -16.15
N ASN A 262 -16.91 15.58 -16.15
CA ASN A 262 -17.75 14.98 -17.19
C ASN A 262 -17.37 13.52 -17.49
N SER A 263 -17.12 12.76 -16.42
CA SER A 263 -16.56 11.40 -16.46
C SER A 263 -17.50 10.43 -15.75
N THR A 264 -17.83 9.32 -16.42
CA THR A 264 -18.63 8.21 -15.86
C THR A 264 -18.22 6.90 -16.51
N ASP A 265 -18.41 5.78 -15.81
CA ASP A 265 -17.82 4.50 -16.21
C ASP A 265 -18.22 3.94 -17.58
N ILE A 266 -19.47 4.19 -18.00
CA ILE A 266 -19.97 3.68 -19.28
C ILE A 266 -19.22 4.34 -20.46
N PRO A 267 -19.26 5.67 -20.66
CA PRO A 267 -18.52 6.32 -21.74
C PRO A 267 -16.99 6.25 -21.56
N ASP A 268 -16.51 6.09 -20.33
CA ASP A 268 -15.08 5.98 -20.04
C ASP A 268 -14.54 4.54 -20.23
N HIS A 269 -15.43 3.57 -20.47
CA HIS A 269 -15.11 2.15 -20.56
C HIS A 269 -14.41 1.61 -19.29
N THR A 270 -14.75 2.18 -18.13
CA THR A 270 -14.25 1.81 -16.81
C THR A 270 -15.39 1.27 -15.95
N PHE A 271 -16.32 0.52 -16.53
CA PHE A 271 -17.35 -0.15 -15.73
C PHE A 271 -16.74 -1.41 -15.07
N PRO A 272 -16.79 -1.56 -13.73
CA PRO A 272 -16.22 -2.73 -13.07
C PRO A 272 -17.01 -4.00 -13.39
N PRO A 273 -16.38 -5.18 -13.39
CA PRO A 273 -17.09 -6.45 -13.50
C PRO A 273 -18.10 -6.65 -12.37
N PHE A 274 -19.11 -7.50 -12.62
CA PHE A 274 -20.01 -7.96 -11.57
C PHE A 274 -19.37 -9.05 -10.71
N SER A 275 -19.93 -9.27 -9.52
CA SER A 275 -19.55 -10.41 -8.69
C SER A 275 -19.81 -11.73 -9.43
N VAL A 276 -18.94 -12.70 -9.18
CA VAL A 276 -18.97 -14.01 -9.82
C VAL A 276 -20.06 -14.86 -9.16
N PRO A 277 -21.02 -15.42 -9.93
CA PRO A 277 -22.02 -16.31 -9.40
C PRO A 277 -21.42 -17.45 -8.57
N GLY A 278 -21.90 -17.64 -7.34
CA GLY A 278 -21.45 -18.71 -6.45
C GLY A 278 -20.14 -18.47 -5.69
N ARG A 279 -19.42 -17.36 -5.93
CA ARG A 279 -18.19 -16.99 -5.18
C ARG A 279 -18.43 -15.99 -4.03
N GLY A 280 -19.61 -15.39 -3.98
CA GLY A 280 -19.98 -14.40 -2.95
C GLY A 280 -19.56 -12.97 -3.30
N PRO A 281 -19.76 -12.01 -2.37
CA PRO A 281 -19.36 -10.61 -2.55
C PRO A 281 -17.83 -10.48 -2.70
N GLY A 282 -17.38 -9.36 -3.25
CA GLY A 282 -15.95 -9.09 -3.49
C GLY A 282 -15.30 -9.95 -4.57
N SER A 283 -16.03 -10.84 -5.25
CA SER A 283 -15.46 -11.74 -6.25
C SER A 283 -15.27 -11.10 -7.64
N ALA A 284 -15.74 -9.87 -7.84
CA ALA A 284 -15.70 -9.18 -9.12
C ALA A 284 -14.28 -9.02 -9.71
N TRP A 285 -13.29 -8.79 -8.84
CA TRP A 285 -11.90 -8.60 -9.29
C TRP A 285 -11.31 -9.84 -9.94
N LEU A 286 -11.87 -11.05 -9.72
CA LEU A 286 -11.41 -12.31 -10.31
C LEU A 286 -11.55 -12.32 -11.85
N HIS A 287 -12.41 -11.49 -12.41
CA HIS A 287 -12.50 -11.34 -13.85
C HIS A 287 -11.17 -10.84 -14.44
N ARG A 288 -10.71 -11.51 -15.50
CA ARG A 288 -9.48 -11.15 -16.21
C ARG A 288 -9.55 -9.75 -16.84
N LYS A 289 -10.73 -9.34 -17.29
CA LYS A 289 -10.93 -8.08 -18.01
C LYS A 289 -12.20 -7.40 -17.53
N TRP A 290 -12.18 -6.07 -17.58
CA TRP A 290 -13.37 -5.27 -17.38
C TRP A 290 -14.29 -5.39 -18.63
N PRO A 291 -15.62 -5.35 -18.48
CA PRO A 291 -16.58 -5.59 -19.56
C PRO A 291 -16.36 -4.77 -20.83
N PHE A 292 -15.92 -3.52 -20.72
CA PHE A 292 -15.72 -2.61 -21.86
C PHE A 292 -14.25 -2.38 -22.23
N ALA A 293 -13.34 -3.20 -21.70
CA ALA A 293 -11.91 -3.05 -21.95
C ALA A 293 -11.55 -3.14 -23.46
N PRO A 294 -10.55 -2.38 -23.95
CA PRO A 294 -9.64 -1.55 -23.18
C PRO A 294 -10.31 -0.30 -22.60
N ALA A 295 -9.90 0.08 -21.39
CA ALA A 295 -10.39 1.28 -20.75
C ALA A 295 -9.94 2.54 -21.51
N VAL A 296 -10.80 3.55 -21.51
CA VAL A 296 -10.65 4.76 -22.31
C VAL A 296 -10.44 5.99 -21.42
N GLY A 297 -11.18 6.08 -20.30
CA GLY A 297 -11.07 7.15 -19.31
C GLY A 297 -11.83 8.42 -19.65
N GLY A 298 -12.18 9.19 -18.62
CA GLY A 298 -12.91 10.44 -18.74
C GLY A 298 -12.13 11.55 -19.45
N PRO A 299 -12.79 12.59 -19.97
CA PRO A 299 -12.21 13.61 -20.85
C PRO A 299 -11.35 14.65 -20.11
N TYR A 300 -10.42 14.19 -19.28
CA TYR A 300 -9.48 14.99 -18.50
C TYR A 300 -8.10 14.33 -18.44
N LEU A 301 -7.08 15.18 -18.23
CA LEU A 301 -5.71 14.77 -17.95
C LEU A 301 -5.55 14.72 -16.43
N ALA A 302 -5.05 13.61 -15.88
CA ALA A 302 -4.68 13.55 -14.48
C ALA A 302 -3.18 13.74 -14.31
N VAL A 303 -2.81 14.56 -13.34
CA VAL A 303 -1.42 14.81 -12.95
C VAL A 303 -1.28 14.52 -11.46
N HIS A 304 -0.38 13.60 -11.12
CA HIS A 304 0.09 13.44 -9.75
C HIS A 304 1.44 14.14 -9.58
N TRP A 305 1.43 15.24 -8.84
CA TRP A 305 2.61 16.08 -8.57
C TRP A 305 3.02 15.97 -7.11
N ARG A 306 4.05 15.17 -6.84
CA ARG A 306 4.60 14.96 -5.50
C ARG A 306 5.64 16.04 -5.16
N CYS A 307 5.38 16.78 -4.09
CA CYS A 307 6.19 17.89 -3.58
C CYS A 307 6.58 17.68 -2.11
N GLY A 308 5.64 17.77 -1.18
CA GLY A 308 5.80 17.59 0.28
C GLY A 308 7.22 17.52 0.86
N ASP A 309 7.58 16.36 1.40
CA ASP A 309 8.92 16.01 1.91
C ASP A 309 9.93 15.64 0.80
N TYR A 310 9.42 15.53 -0.44
CA TYR A 310 10.18 15.17 -1.63
C TYR A 310 11.04 16.35 -2.11
N VAL A 311 10.62 17.56 -1.75
CA VAL A 311 11.35 18.82 -1.79
C VAL A 311 12.37 18.85 -0.64
N GLN A 312 13.65 19.13 -0.93
CA GLN A 312 14.66 19.29 0.13
C GLN A 312 14.46 20.60 0.89
N SER A 313 14.59 20.56 2.22
CA SER A 313 14.50 21.75 3.08
C SER A 313 15.73 22.65 3.07
N SER A 314 16.86 22.18 2.53
CA SER A 314 18.19 22.83 2.66
C SER A 314 18.96 22.95 1.34
N GLY A 315 18.27 23.02 0.20
CA GLY A 315 18.88 23.12 -1.13
C GLY A 315 17.92 23.67 -2.19
N ASP A 316 18.14 23.32 -3.47
CA ASP A 316 17.17 23.60 -4.53
C ASP A 316 15.87 22.83 -4.26
N ARG A 317 14.81 23.60 -4.01
CA ARG A 317 13.47 23.12 -3.69
C ARG A 317 12.96 22.12 -4.74
N TRP A 318 13.36 22.28 -6.00
CA TRP A 318 12.80 21.58 -7.15
C TRP A 318 13.72 20.48 -7.71
N ILE A 319 14.73 20.06 -6.94
CA ILE A 319 15.72 19.07 -7.40
C ILE A 319 15.09 17.72 -7.80
N ASN A 320 14.02 17.31 -7.11
CA ASN A 320 13.36 16.01 -7.34
C ASN A 320 12.00 16.14 -8.04
N THR A 321 11.46 17.34 -8.21
CA THR A 321 10.10 17.56 -8.74
C THR A 321 10.02 18.90 -9.46
N PRO A 322 9.27 19.04 -10.57
CA PRO A 322 9.25 20.28 -11.32
C PRO A 322 8.70 21.45 -10.50
N SER A 323 9.24 22.64 -10.74
CA SER A 323 8.62 23.90 -10.32
C SER A 323 7.26 24.12 -11.01
N PRO A 324 6.40 25.02 -10.49
CA PRO A 324 5.10 25.34 -11.10
C PRO A 324 5.19 25.69 -12.60
N VAL A 325 6.16 26.52 -12.98
CA VAL A 325 6.41 26.92 -14.38
C VAL A 325 6.79 25.72 -15.25
N GLN A 326 7.70 24.87 -14.76
CA GLN A 326 8.16 23.69 -15.49
C GLN A 326 7.04 22.65 -15.62
N LEU A 327 6.22 22.47 -14.60
CA LEU A 327 5.08 21.56 -14.65
C LEU A 327 4.01 22.07 -15.62
N ALA A 328 3.69 23.37 -15.60
CA ALA A 328 2.74 23.96 -16.55
C ALA A 328 3.17 23.73 -17.99
N SER A 329 4.46 23.92 -18.29
CA SER A 329 5.05 23.65 -19.61
C SER A 329 4.88 22.18 -20.03
N GLN A 330 5.12 21.23 -19.12
CA GLN A 330 4.95 19.79 -19.37
C GLN A 330 3.48 19.41 -19.61
N ILE A 331 2.56 20.00 -18.85
CA ILE A 331 1.12 19.81 -19.01
C ILE A 331 0.69 20.33 -20.38
N GLN A 332 1.05 21.56 -20.73
CA GLN A 332 0.67 22.16 -22.01
C GLN A 332 1.21 21.36 -23.19
N PHE A 333 2.48 20.96 -23.14
CA PHE A 333 3.07 20.08 -24.16
C PHE A 333 2.28 18.78 -24.32
N THR A 334 1.93 18.13 -23.22
CA THR A 334 1.17 16.86 -23.25
C THR A 334 -0.21 17.06 -23.88
N LEU A 335 -0.91 18.14 -23.53
CA LEU A 335 -2.22 18.46 -24.11
C LEU A 335 -2.13 18.73 -25.62
N ASP A 336 -1.14 19.52 -26.05
CA ASP A 336 -0.91 19.83 -27.46
C ASP A 336 -0.56 18.57 -28.26
N TYR A 337 0.30 17.71 -27.71
CA TYR A 337 0.68 16.43 -28.30
C TYR A 337 -0.51 15.46 -28.43
N LEU A 338 -1.36 15.35 -27.40
CA LEU A 338 -2.57 14.53 -27.47
C LEU A 338 -3.56 15.06 -28.51
N ALA A 339 -3.66 16.38 -28.66
CA ALA A 339 -4.51 17.00 -29.67
C ALA A 339 -3.98 16.76 -31.09
N SER A 340 -2.66 16.90 -31.32
CA SER A 340 -2.07 16.78 -32.66
C SER A 340 -1.90 15.33 -33.11
N GLU A 341 -1.32 14.48 -32.27
CA GLU A 341 -0.93 13.11 -32.67
C GLU A 341 -2.04 12.09 -32.44
N HIS A 342 -2.95 12.36 -31.49
CA HIS A 342 -4.00 11.43 -31.10
C HIS A 342 -5.42 11.96 -31.29
N SER A 343 -5.58 13.14 -31.91
CA SER A 343 -6.89 13.79 -32.11
C SER A 343 -7.74 13.87 -30.82
N THR A 344 -7.07 13.96 -29.67
CA THR A 344 -7.68 13.91 -28.33
C THR A 344 -7.55 15.29 -27.69
N VAL A 345 -8.64 16.04 -27.67
CA VAL A 345 -8.67 17.39 -27.08
C VAL A 345 -9.11 17.30 -25.63
N ILE A 346 -8.25 17.79 -24.72
CA ILE A 346 -8.50 17.82 -23.28
C ILE A 346 -8.35 19.26 -22.79
N ASN A 347 -9.38 19.77 -22.11
CA ASN A 347 -9.40 21.14 -21.58
C ASN A 347 -9.50 21.18 -20.04
N VAL A 348 -9.49 20.01 -19.39
CA VAL A 348 -9.59 19.87 -17.93
C VAL A 348 -8.40 19.06 -17.43
N VAL A 349 -7.73 19.59 -16.41
CA VAL A 349 -6.64 18.90 -15.70
C VAL A 349 -7.07 18.67 -14.26
N PHE A 350 -7.08 17.40 -13.86
CA PHE A 350 -7.20 17.02 -12.47
C PHE A 350 -5.81 16.93 -11.85
N LEU A 351 -5.58 17.65 -10.75
CA LEU A 351 -4.31 17.68 -10.05
C LEU A 351 -4.44 17.00 -8.68
N SER A 352 -3.74 15.88 -8.50
CA SER A 352 -3.47 15.28 -7.19
C SER A 352 -2.07 15.73 -6.73
N THR A 353 -2.00 16.40 -5.60
CA THR A 353 -0.73 16.94 -5.10
C THR A 353 -0.77 17.20 -3.59
N ASP A 354 0.38 17.02 -2.96
CA ASP A 354 0.69 17.42 -1.60
C ASP A 354 1.49 18.73 -1.53
N ALA A 355 1.55 19.48 -2.64
CA ALA A 355 2.10 20.83 -2.67
C ALA A 355 1.27 21.80 -1.83
N ASN A 356 1.92 22.86 -1.33
CA ASN A 356 1.23 23.90 -0.59
C ASN A 356 0.36 24.76 -1.54
N LYS A 357 -0.57 25.52 -0.95
CA LYS A 357 -1.50 26.35 -1.73
C LYS A 357 -0.80 27.40 -2.61
N ILE A 358 0.32 27.97 -2.16
CA ILE A 358 1.06 29.00 -2.90
C ILE A 358 1.57 28.43 -4.23
N ASP A 359 2.15 27.24 -4.21
CA ASP A 359 2.70 26.61 -5.42
C ASP A 359 1.59 26.15 -6.38
N VAL A 360 0.46 25.69 -5.83
CA VAL A 360 -0.72 25.31 -6.63
C VAL A 360 -1.35 26.53 -7.31
N ASP A 361 -1.48 27.63 -6.57
CA ASP A 361 -2.01 28.88 -7.12
C ASP A 361 -1.05 29.43 -8.21
N ASP A 362 0.27 29.36 -8.00
CA ASP A 362 1.30 29.73 -9.00
C ASP A 362 1.19 28.88 -10.27
N LEU A 363 1.08 27.55 -10.13
CA LEU A 363 0.84 26.63 -11.26
C LEU A 363 -0.42 27.02 -12.06
N GLY A 364 -1.50 27.38 -11.34
CA GLY A 364 -2.75 27.83 -11.94
C GLY A 364 -2.58 29.08 -12.82
N THR A 365 -1.70 30.02 -12.45
CA THR A 365 -1.45 31.23 -13.24
C THR A 365 -0.82 30.94 -14.60
N HIS A 366 -0.08 29.82 -14.71
CA HIS A 366 0.57 29.40 -15.94
C HIS A 366 -0.32 28.52 -16.85
N LEU A 367 -1.50 28.09 -16.39
CA LEU A 367 -2.42 27.21 -17.11
C LEU A 367 -3.68 27.95 -17.61
N ALA A 368 -3.51 29.15 -18.19
CA ALA A 368 -4.62 30.06 -18.52
C ALA A 368 -5.68 29.51 -19.51
N ARG A 369 -5.38 28.44 -20.26
CA ARG A 369 -6.29 27.82 -21.26
C ARG A 369 -6.94 26.53 -20.80
N VAL A 370 -6.65 26.09 -19.58
CA VAL A 370 -7.03 24.77 -19.07
C VAL A 370 -7.71 24.93 -17.72
N LYS A 371 -8.82 24.24 -17.51
CA LYS A 371 -9.48 24.22 -16.21
C LYS A 371 -8.71 23.29 -15.29
N LEU A 372 -7.93 23.85 -14.36
CA LEU A 372 -7.28 23.11 -13.28
C LEU A 372 -8.30 22.81 -12.18
N VAL A 373 -8.42 21.54 -11.78
CA VAL A 373 -9.40 21.03 -10.83
C VAL A 373 -8.70 20.14 -9.80
N ARG A 374 -9.11 20.24 -8.53
CA ARG A 374 -8.61 19.42 -7.42
C ARG A 374 -9.78 18.90 -6.59
N PHE A 375 -9.58 17.76 -5.94
CA PHE A 375 -10.52 17.28 -4.93
C PHE A 375 -10.21 17.97 -3.59
N GLU A 376 -11.01 18.98 -3.26
CA GLU A 376 -10.90 19.73 -2.01
C GLU A 376 -12.18 19.52 -1.18
N PRO A 377 -12.21 18.54 -0.27
CA PRO A 377 -13.41 18.24 0.52
C PRO A 377 -13.69 19.37 1.52
N THR A 378 -14.99 19.56 1.84
CA THR A 378 -15.42 20.41 2.97
C THR A 378 -14.81 19.90 4.28
N PRO A 379 -14.55 20.74 5.30
CA PRO A 379 -13.96 20.31 6.58
C PRO A 379 -14.65 19.08 7.21
N GLU A 380 -15.98 19.02 7.17
CA GLU A 380 -16.77 17.90 7.70
C GLU A 380 -16.49 16.59 6.95
N ARG A 381 -16.40 16.69 5.62
CA ARG A 381 -16.07 15.58 4.73
C ARG A 381 -14.62 15.16 4.87
N TRP A 382 -13.71 16.11 5.10
CA TRP A 382 -12.31 15.83 5.37
C TRP A 382 -12.14 15.01 6.64
N VAL A 383 -12.84 15.36 7.73
CA VAL A 383 -12.82 14.59 8.99
C VAL A 383 -13.35 13.17 8.78
N THR A 384 -14.40 13.03 7.97
CA THR A 384 -15.02 11.72 7.70
C THR A 384 -14.14 10.80 6.85
N LEU A 385 -13.56 11.33 5.77
CA LEU A 385 -12.71 10.54 4.86
C LEU A 385 -11.33 10.29 5.46
N GLY A 386 -10.85 11.24 6.25
CA GLY A 386 -9.46 11.32 6.68
C GLY A 386 -8.50 11.49 5.50
N PRO A 387 -7.22 11.77 5.79
CA PRO A 387 -6.19 11.95 4.77
C PRO A 387 -5.92 10.68 3.96
N GLY A 388 -6.07 9.48 4.54
CA GLY A 388 -5.98 8.22 3.81
C GLY A 388 -7.11 8.03 2.79
N GLY A 389 -8.35 8.39 3.15
CA GLY A 389 -9.50 8.28 2.25
C GLY A 389 -9.41 9.31 1.12
N ILE A 390 -8.99 10.53 1.43
CA ILE A 390 -8.71 11.57 0.42
C ILE A 390 -7.64 11.11 -0.57
N ALA A 391 -6.56 10.50 -0.08
CA ALA A 391 -5.51 9.93 -0.93
C ALA A 391 -6.05 8.84 -1.87
N ILE A 392 -6.96 7.98 -1.42
CA ILE A 392 -7.61 6.97 -2.26
C ILE A 392 -8.55 7.60 -3.28
N VAL A 393 -9.32 8.62 -2.89
CA VAL A 393 -10.20 9.37 -3.82
C VAL A 393 -9.36 9.98 -4.94
N ASP A 394 -8.25 10.64 -4.61
CA ASP A 394 -7.30 11.16 -5.59
C ASP A 394 -6.75 10.06 -6.51
N GLN A 395 -6.32 8.93 -5.95
CA GLN A 395 -5.84 7.79 -6.76
C GLN A 395 -6.92 7.29 -7.71
N TRP A 396 -8.16 7.16 -7.25
CA TRP A 396 -9.29 6.71 -8.07
C TRP A 396 -9.56 7.68 -9.22
N ILE A 397 -9.65 8.98 -8.94
CA ILE A 397 -9.86 10.01 -9.96
C ILE A 397 -8.69 10.03 -10.95
N CYS A 398 -7.43 9.96 -10.49
CA CYS A 398 -6.28 9.87 -11.38
C CYS A 398 -6.33 8.61 -12.27
N SER A 399 -6.76 7.49 -11.70
CA SER A 399 -6.80 6.21 -12.41
C SER A 399 -7.86 6.19 -13.52
N HIS A 400 -8.89 7.04 -13.45
CA HIS A 400 -9.98 7.11 -14.43
C HIS A 400 -9.77 8.15 -15.55
N ALA A 401 -8.62 8.85 -15.56
CA ALA A 401 -8.34 9.88 -16.57
C ALA A 401 -8.05 9.29 -17.96
N ARG A 402 -8.34 10.06 -19.02
CA ARG A 402 -7.94 9.74 -20.41
C ARG A 402 -6.44 9.50 -20.54
N PHE A 403 -5.67 10.31 -19.82
CA PHE A 403 -4.22 10.28 -19.81
C PHE A 403 -3.71 10.62 -18.41
N PHE A 404 -2.63 9.98 -18.00
CA PHE A 404 -2.04 10.17 -16.67
C PHE A 404 -0.56 10.53 -16.77
N LEU A 405 -0.15 11.54 -16.00
CA LEU A 405 1.23 11.92 -15.73
C LEU A 405 1.52 11.78 -14.23
N GLY A 406 2.62 11.14 -13.84
CA GLY A 406 2.99 10.98 -12.44
C GLY A 406 4.43 11.36 -12.11
N THR A 407 4.71 11.58 -10.83
CA THR A 407 6.08 11.73 -10.32
C THR A 407 6.76 10.37 -10.15
N ASN A 408 8.03 10.27 -10.55
CA ASN A 408 8.87 9.08 -10.36
C ASN A 408 10.18 9.46 -9.62
N PRO A 409 10.60 8.70 -8.59
CA PRO A 409 9.86 7.65 -7.88
C PRO A 409 8.79 8.19 -6.94
N SER A 410 7.57 7.65 -7.03
CA SER A 410 6.54 7.85 -6.02
C SER A 410 5.66 6.61 -5.88
N THR A 411 5.57 6.07 -4.66
CA THR A 411 4.70 4.92 -4.39
C THR A 411 3.22 5.24 -4.62
N PHE A 412 2.82 6.51 -4.52
CA PHE A 412 1.47 6.96 -4.85
C PHE A 412 1.21 6.84 -6.36
N THR A 413 2.14 7.34 -7.18
CA THR A 413 2.11 7.16 -8.65
C THR A 413 2.06 5.68 -9.03
N PHE A 414 2.86 4.83 -8.39
CA PHE A 414 2.90 3.40 -8.70
C PHE A 414 1.55 2.73 -8.45
N ARG A 415 0.83 3.10 -7.37
CA ARG A 415 -0.50 2.55 -7.12
C ARG A 415 -1.54 2.98 -8.16
N ILE A 416 -1.48 4.23 -8.66
CA ILE A 416 -2.32 4.70 -9.76
C ILE A 416 -2.03 3.92 -11.04
N ALA A 417 -0.74 3.76 -11.40
CA ALA A 417 -0.34 3.04 -12.60
C ALA A 417 -0.82 1.58 -12.58
N GLU A 418 -0.76 0.92 -11.42
CA GLU A 418 -1.31 -0.43 -11.24
C GLU A 418 -2.83 -0.47 -11.37
N GLU A 419 -3.56 0.49 -10.80
CA GLU A 419 -5.02 0.54 -10.89
C GLU A 419 -5.47 0.74 -12.36
N ARG A 420 -4.79 1.62 -13.08
CA ARG A 420 -4.96 1.79 -14.55
C ARG A 420 -4.68 0.50 -15.31
N THR A 421 -3.63 -0.22 -14.91
CA THR A 421 -3.25 -1.49 -15.52
C THR A 421 -4.29 -2.60 -15.25
N ILE A 422 -4.87 -2.64 -14.05
CA ILE A 422 -5.96 -3.56 -13.67
C ILE A 422 -7.23 -3.28 -14.50
N MET A 423 -7.58 -2.01 -14.68
CA MET A 423 -8.71 -1.59 -15.52
C MET A 423 -8.49 -1.85 -17.02
N GLY A 424 -7.25 -2.07 -17.44
CA GLY A 424 -6.90 -2.33 -18.83
C GLY A 424 -6.73 -1.07 -19.67
N PHE A 425 -6.28 0.03 -19.06
CA PHE A 425 -5.79 1.20 -19.81
C PHE A 425 -4.56 0.84 -20.63
N SER A 426 -4.37 1.55 -21.75
CA SER A 426 -3.15 1.40 -22.55
C SER A 426 -1.92 1.87 -21.78
N PHE A 427 -0.77 1.26 -22.07
CA PHE A 427 0.51 1.66 -21.49
C PHE A 427 0.85 3.11 -21.83
N PHE A 428 0.53 3.53 -23.06
CA PHE A 428 0.62 4.90 -23.54
C PHE A 428 -0.05 5.91 -22.59
N SER A 429 -1.27 5.62 -22.15
CA SER A 429 -2.02 6.53 -21.27
C SER A 429 -1.62 6.45 -19.79
N THR A 430 -0.67 5.58 -19.41
CA THR A 430 -0.46 5.18 -18.01
C THR A 430 0.96 5.42 -17.52
N PHE A 431 1.97 5.08 -18.30
CA PHE A 431 3.36 5.04 -17.82
C PHE A 431 4.15 6.28 -18.24
N ASN A 432 3.67 7.45 -17.83
CA ASN A 432 4.25 8.75 -18.18
C ASN A 432 4.73 9.52 -16.95
N THR A 433 5.88 10.19 -17.07
CA THR A 433 6.59 10.83 -15.96
C THR A 433 6.77 12.33 -16.18
N ILE A 434 6.46 13.14 -15.16
CA ILE A 434 6.89 14.54 -15.09
C ILE A 434 8.33 14.66 -14.58
N CYS A 435 9.14 15.52 -15.19
CA CYS A 435 10.56 15.67 -14.87
C CYS A 435 10.88 16.93 -14.05
N PRO A 436 11.87 16.88 -13.14
CA PRO A 436 12.28 18.04 -12.33
C PRO A 436 12.81 19.22 -13.14
N GLU A 437 13.75 18.98 -14.06
CA GLU A 437 14.44 20.03 -14.84
C GLU A 437 13.66 20.50 -16.09
N GLY A 438 12.38 20.10 -16.22
CA GLY A 438 11.56 20.34 -17.40
C GLY A 438 11.58 19.19 -18.42
N GLY A 439 10.61 19.22 -19.34
CA GLY A 439 10.33 18.12 -20.27
C GLY A 439 9.51 16.98 -19.63
N VAL A 440 8.74 16.25 -20.44
CA VAL A 440 7.90 15.12 -19.99
C VAL A 440 8.37 13.84 -20.66
N ARG A 441 8.31 12.72 -19.95
CA ARG A 441 8.61 11.38 -20.49
C ARG A 441 7.30 10.66 -20.77
N LEU A 442 6.98 10.50 -22.05
CA LEU A 442 5.82 9.72 -22.50
C LEU A 442 6.23 8.29 -22.85
N TYR A 443 5.33 7.34 -22.64
CA TYR A 443 5.60 5.91 -22.77
C TYR A 443 5.98 5.45 -24.19
N ASP A 444 5.36 6.03 -25.23
CA ASP A 444 5.59 5.65 -26.63
C ASP A 444 6.95 6.11 -27.19
N GLY A 445 7.76 6.77 -26.37
CA GLY A 445 9.07 7.27 -26.75
C GLY A 445 9.02 8.58 -27.54
N SER A 446 7.84 9.17 -27.76
CA SER A 446 7.73 10.54 -28.26
C SER A 446 8.25 11.49 -27.17
N LYS A 447 9.45 12.01 -27.40
CA LYS A 447 10.06 12.98 -26.50
C LYS A 447 9.52 14.35 -26.87
N MET A 448 9.27 15.18 -25.85
CA MET A 448 9.80 16.54 -25.97
C MET A 448 11.32 16.39 -26.05
N THR A 449 11.88 16.38 -27.27
CA THR A 449 13.30 16.66 -27.49
C THR A 449 13.55 18.11 -27.09
N ALA A 450 13.59 18.34 -25.78
CA ALA A 450 14.33 19.44 -25.22
C ALA A 450 15.37 18.79 -24.31
N ALA A 451 16.50 18.42 -24.92
CA ALA A 451 17.83 18.52 -24.32
C ALA A 451 18.10 18.00 -22.89
N VAL A 452 17.28 17.13 -22.29
CA VAL A 452 17.63 16.53 -20.98
C VAL A 452 18.30 15.16 -21.23
N PRO A 453 19.60 15.02 -20.97
CA PRO A 453 20.30 13.75 -21.11
C PRO A 453 19.65 12.67 -20.23
N ALA A 454 19.77 11.40 -20.65
CA ALA A 454 19.32 10.26 -19.83
C ALA A 454 20.00 10.18 -18.46
N SER A 455 21.06 10.96 -18.21
CA SER A 455 21.84 10.99 -16.97
C SER A 455 21.24 11.84 -15.83
N ASN A 456 20.14 12.58 -16.04
CA ASN A 456 19.64 13.59 -15.08
C ASN A 456 18.46 13.12 -14.21
N GLY A 457 18.30 11.82 -13.97
CA GLY A 457 17.36 11.32 -12.95
C GLY A 457 15.86 11.35 -13.29
N CYS A 458 15.45 11.74 -14.50
CA CYS A 458 14.06 11.59 -14.95
C CYS A 458 13.86 10.27 -15.74
N GLU A 459 13.54 9.21 -15.01
CA GLU A 459 13.25 7.88 -15.58
C GLU A 459 11.75 7.70 -15.89
N PRO A 460 11.41 7.00 -16.99
CA PRO A 460 10.03 6.63 -17.26
C PRO A 460 9.51 5.64 -16.21
N LEU A 461 8.20 5.66 -15.95
CA LEU A 461 7.55 4.60 -15.18
C LEU A 461 7.75 3.26 -15.89
N THR A 462 8.22 2.25 -15.16
CA THR A 462 8.36 0.90 -15.71
C THR A 462 6.99 0.27 -15.92
N ALA A 463 6.71 -0.17 -17.14
CA ALA A 463 5.45 -0.83 -17.47
C ALA A 463 5.50 -2.32 -17.12
N TRP A 464 4.54 -2.75 -16.30
CA TRP A 464 4.38 -4.15 -15.92
C TRP A 464 2.98 -4.63 -16.33
N PRO A 465 2.84 -5.55 -17.29
CA PRO A 465 1.53 -6.14 -17.60
C PRO A 465 1.06 -7.03 -16.44
N VAL A 466 -0.27 -7.14 -16.27
CA VAL A 466 -0.85 -8.11 -15.34
C VAL A 466 -0.50 -9.52 -15.75
N VAL A 467 0.16 -10.25 -14.86
CA VAL A 467 0.36 -11.70 -14.96
C VAL A 467 -0.76 -12.39 -14.19
N TYR A 468 -1.61 -13.14 -14.88
CA TYR A 468 -2.80 -13.74 -14.27
C TYR A 468 -2.49 -15.12 -13.69
N GLU A 469 -2.83 -15.33 -12.42
CA GLU A 469 -2.82 -16.64 -11.80
C GLU A 469 -4.10 -17.41 -12.15
N PRO A 470 -4.02 -18.62 -12.73
CA PRO A 470 -5.20 -19.36 -13.15
C PRO A 470 -6.21 -19.66 -12.03
N ALA A 471 -5.73 -19.88 -10.80
CA ALA A 471 -6.58 -20.17 -9.65
C ALA A 471 -7.47 -18.99 -9.23
N TYR A 472 -7.04 -17.75 -9.53
CA TYR A 472 -7.69 -16.50 -9.15
C TYR A 472 -8.07 -15.66 -10.37
N THR A 473 -8.33 -16.32 -11.50
CA THR A 473 -8.71 -15.66 -12.74
C THR A 473 -9.79 -16.43 -13.47
N ILE A 474 -10.86 -15.75 -13.82
CA ILE A 474 -11.94 -16.32 -14.65
C ILE A 474 -11.63 -16.05 -16.12
N TYR A 475 -11.60 -17.11 -16.91
CA TYR A 475 -11.39 -17.05 -18.35
C TYR A 475 -12.74 -17.20 -19.07
N PRO A 476 -13.05 -16.33 -20.06
CA PRO A 476 -14.31 -16.37 -20.80
C PRO A 476 -14.62 -17.69 -21.54
N GLU A 477 -13.64 -18.57 -21.72
CA GLU A 477 -13.81 -19.88 -22.37
C GLU A 477 -14.41 -20.94 -21.44
N ASP A 478 -14.64 -20.62 -20.17
CA ASP A 478 -15.40 -21.46 -19.24
C ASP A 478 -16.90 -21.35 -19.58
N LYS A 479 -17.31 -22.11 -20.61
CA LYS A 479 -18.66 -22.11 -21.22
C LYS A 479 -19.81 -22.48 -20.28
N THR A 480 -19.58 -22.62 -18.98
CA THR A 480 -20.60 -23.08 -18.05
C THR A 480 -21.57 -21.98 -17.65
N HIS A 481 -21.24 -20.69 -17.73
CA HIS A 481 -22.12 -19.61 -17.27
C HIS A 481 -22.18 -18.44 -18.28
N ARG A 482 -23.03 -18.56 -19.30
CA ARG A 482 -23.67 -17.36 -19.87
C ARG A 482 -24.91 -17.07 -19.01
N PRO A 483 -25.05 -15.87 -18.42
CA PRO A 483 -26.37 -15.39 -18.06
C PRO A 483 -27.16 -15.21 -19.37
N GLU A 484 -28.34 -15.80 -19.45
CA GLU A 484 -29.33 -15.38 -20.44
C GLU A 484 -29.67 -13.91 -20.15
N LEU A 485 -29.51 -13.07 -21.17
CA LEU A 485 -29.80 -11.62 -21.14
C LEU A 485 -31.29 -11.35 -21.00
#